data_AF-X1GY95-F1
#
_entry.id   AF-X1GY95-F1
#
_cell.length_a   1.000
_cell.length_b   1.000
_cell.length_c   1.000
_cell.angle_alpha   90.00
_cell.angle_beta   90.00
_cell.angle_gamma   90.00
#
_symmetry.space_group_name_H-M   'P 1'
#
loop_
_entity.id
_entity.type
_entity.pdbx_description
1 polymer ?
#
loop_
_entity_poly.entity_id
_entity_poly.type
_entity_poly.pdbx_seq_one_letter_code
_entity_poly.pdbx_strand_id
1 'polypeptide(L)'
;ALFFGSKTGRDFDKLANSDCKTEPAKEIDSLLLTDAVANFECTLESQTVAGDHIIFVGKVVAAHTNTEPKRRLYSIASGHKLGPAS
;
A
#
# COMPACT_ATOMS: atom_id res chain seq x y z
N ALA A 1 7.41 -9.97 -3.28
CA ALA A 1 7.05 -8.76 -4.03
C ALA A 1 6.10 -9.03 -5.20
N LEU A 2 6.36 -10.01 -6.08
CA LEU A 2 5.56 -10.24 -7.32
C LEU A 2 4.13 -10.78 -7.16
N PHE A 3 3.67 -11.09 -5.94
CA PHE A 3 2.34 -11.65 -5.72
C PHE A 3 1.24 -10.57 -5.84
N PHE A 4 1.42 -9.44 -5.16
CA PHE A 4 0.52 -8.30 -5.25
C PHE A 4 0.76 -7.54 -6.55
N GLY A 5 -0.11 -7.78 -7.54
CA GLY A 5 -0.02 -7.21 -8.88
C GLY A 5 -0.04 -8.25 -10.01
N SER A 6 0.21 -9.54 -9.72
CA SER A 6 0.15 -10.63 -10.71
C SER A 6 -1.14 -11.45 -10.65
N LYS A 7 -1.91 -11.35 -9.57
CA LYS A 7 -3.21 -12.00 -9.38
C LYS A 7 -4.31 -10.97 -9.20
N THR A 8 -5.53 -11.27 -9.64
CA THR A 8 -6.71 -10.43 -9.38
C THR A 8 -7.25 -10.71 -7.98
N GLY A 9 -7.69 -9.67 -7.26
CA GLY A 9 -8.35 -9.83 -5.96
C GLY A 9 -9.84 -10.22 -6.08
N ARG A 10 -10.41 -10.12 -7.29
CA ARG A 10 -11.83 -10.42 -7.55
C ARG A 10 -12.15 -11.90 -7.35
N ASP A 11 -11.22 -12.76 -7.73
CA ASP A 11 -11.41 -14.22 -7.75
C ASP A 11 -10.51 -14.93 -6.72
N PHE A 12 -9.72 -14.18 -5.97
CA PHE A 12 -8.67 -14.73 -5.13
C PHE A 12 -8.38 -13.81 -3.94
N ASP A 13 -8.50 -14.35 -2.72
CA ASP A 13 -8.14 -13.64 -1.51
C ASP A 13 -6.62 -13.59 -1.35
N LYS A 14 -6.02 -12.45 -1.71
CA LYS A 14 -4.57 -12.25 -1.64
C LYS A 14 -4.06 -12.20 -0.21
N LEU A 15 -4.85 -11.66 0.72
CA LEU A 15 -4.41 -11.50 2.09
C LEU A 15 -4.37 -12.86 2.78
N ALA A 16 -5.41 -13.67 2.60
CA ALA A 16 -5.46 -15.04 3.15
C ALA A 16 -4.39 -15.98 2.55
N ASN A 17 -3.89 -15.70 1.35
CA ASN A 17 -2.90 -16.53 0.65
C ASN A 17 -1.49 -15.92 0.64
N SER A 18 -1.18 -15.04 1.58
CA SER A 18 0.15 -14.48 1.75
C SER A 18 0.48 -14.32 3.24
N ASP A 19 1.77 -14.23 3.58
CA ASP A 19 2.20 -13.93 4.94
C ASP A 19 2.08 -12.42 5.28
N CYS A 20 1.19 -11.70 4.59
CA CYS A 20 1.01 -10.27 4.76
C CYS A 20 0.23 -9.99 6.04
N LYS A 21 0.95 -9.55 7.08
CA LYS A 21 0.36 -9.19 8.36
C LYS A 21 -0.40 -7.88 8.27
N THR A 22 -1.61 -7.88 8.81
CA THR A 22 -2.52 -6.74 8.78
C THR A 22 -3.13 -6.47 10.15
N GLU A 23 -3.56 -5.23 10.35
CA GLU A 23 -4.37 -4.81 11.50
C GLU A 23 -5.45 -3.81 11.05
N PRO A 24 -6.56 -3.65 11.80
CA PRO A 24 -7.58 -2.66 11.47
C PRO A 24 -7.03 -1.23 11.45
N ALA A 25 -7.47 -0.43 10.49
CA ALA A 25 -7.23 1.01 10.46
C ALA A 25 -7.98 1.73 11.61
N LYS A 26 -7.50 2.93 11.96
CA LYS A 26 -7.99 3.71 13.10
C LYS A 26 -9.21 4.57 12.75
N GLU A 27 -9.21 5.19 11.58
CA GLU A 27 -10.18 6.21 11.16
C GLU A 27 -11.04 5.77 9.96
N ILE A 28 -10.66 4.70 9.25
CA ILE A 28 -11.37 4.20 8.07
C ILE A 28 -11.65 2.69 8.13
N ASP A 29 -12.63 2.21 7.36
CA ASP A 29 -12.90 0.78 7.16
C ASP A 29 -11.90 0.17 6.15
N SER A 30 -10.67 -0.02 6.62
CA SER A 30 -9.57 -0.59 5.85
C SER A 30 -8.57 -1.29 6.76
N LEU A 31 -7.48 -1.81 6.17
CA LEU A 31 -6.42 -2.50 6.87
C LEU A 31 -5.10 -1.74 6.74
N LEU A 32 -4.31 -1.72 7.82
CA LEU A 32 -2.91 -1.32 7.81
C LEU A 32 -2.03 -2.54 7.56
N LEU A 33 -0.94 -2.36 6.82
CA LEU A 33 0.08 -3.40 6.64
C LEU A 33 1.13 -3.24 7.75
N THR A 34 1.17 -4.14 8.73
CA THR A 34 1.97 -3.94 9.96
C THR A 34 3.48 -3.87 9.70
N ASP A 35 3.95 -4.56 8.65
CA ASP A 35 5.36 -4.59 8.26
C ASP A 35 5.74 -3.46 7.28
N ALA A 36 4.79 -2.61 6.88
CA ALA A 36 5.08 -1.46 6.01
C ALA A 36 5.87 -0.39 6.75
N VAL A 37 6.70 0.37 6.01
CA VAL A 37 7.46 1.52 6.53
C VAL A 37 6.52 2.59 7.09
N ALA A 38 5.42 2.83 6.39
CA ALA A 38 4.36 3.75 6.79
C ALA A 38 3.02 3.30 6.19
N ASN A 39 1.94 3.59 6.89
CA ASN A 39 0.57 3.49 6.39
C ASN A 39 -0.10 4.86 6.48
N PHE A 40 -0.84 5.24 5.43
CA PHE A 40 -1.63 6.46 5.41
C PHE A 40 -3.09 6.10 5.17
N GLU A 41 -3.93 6.46 6.13
CA GLU A 41 -5.37 6.30 6.00
C GLU A 41 -5.93 7.51 5.27
N CYS A 42 -6.64 7.27 4.18
CA CYS A 42 -7.15 8.34 3.32
C CYS A 42 -8.66 8.19 3.09
N THR A 43 -9.35 9.32 3.08
CA THR A 43 -10.73 9.43 2.57
C THR A 43 -10.70 10.04 1.17
N LEU A 44 -11.61 9.62 0.28
CA LEU A 44 -11.65 10.15 -1.09
C LEU A 44 -12.08 11.62 -1.08
N GLU A 45 -11.23 12.49 -1.60
CA GLU A 45 -11.51 13.93 -1.73
C GLU A 45 -11.97 14.26 -3.15
N SER A 46 -11.29 13.73 -4.17
CA SER A 46 -11.71 13.89 -5.57
C SER A 46 -11.13 12.83 -6.49
N GLN A 47 -11.69 12.70 -7.69
CA GLN A 47 -11.16 11.87 -8.77
C GLN A 47 -11.20 12.63 -10.09
N THR A 48 -10.15 12.50 -10.90
CA THR A 48 -10.02 13.22 -12.19
C THR A 48 -9.53 12.26 -13.26
N VAL A 49 -10.18 12.29 -14.44
CA VAL A 49 -9.73 11.51 -15.61
C VAL A 49 -8.43 12.08 -16.14
N ALA A 50 -7.44 11.21 -16.35
CA ALA A 50 -6.11 11.54 -16.85
C ALA A 50 -5.75 10.58 -18.00
N GLY A 51 -6.39 10.77 -19.16
CA GLY A 51 -6.23 9.89 -20.31
C GLY A 51 -6.91 8.54 -20.09
N ASP A 52 -6.13 7.47 -20.11
CA ASP A 52 -6.56 6.09 -19.83
C ASP A 52 -6.52 5.73 -18.33
N HIS A 53 -6.16 6.68 -17.46
CA HIS A 53 -6.10 6.51 -16.01
C HIS A 53 -7.08 7.44 -15.28
N ILE A 54 -7.34 7.13 -14.00
CA ILE A 54 -8.02 8.01 -13.05
C ILE A 54 -7.02 8.38 -11.96
N ILE A 55 -6.87 9.68 -11.71
CA ILE A 55 -6.13 10.20 -10.55
C ILE A 55 -7.10 10.30 -9.38
N PHE A 56 -6.80 9.63 -8.28
CA PHE A 56 -7.53 9.75 -7.03
C PHE A 56 -6.76 10.65 -6.06
N VAL A 57 -7.45 11.66 -5.52
CA VAL A 57 -6.92 12.54 -4.47
C VAL A 57 -7.53 12.10 -3.14
N GLY A 58 -6.68 11.70 -2.21
CA GLY A 58 -7.08 11.26 -0.89
C GLY A 58 -6.63 12.23 0.19
N LYS A 59 -7.54 12.62 1.08
CA LYS A 59 -7.23 13.38 2.29
C LYS A 59 -6.73 12.43 3.38
N VAL A 60 -5.49 12.62 3.82
CA VAL A 60 -4.91 11.84 4.94
C VAL A 60 -5.64 12.18 6.23
N VAL A 61 -6.26 11.19 6.85
CA VAL A 61 -7.00 11.30 8.13
C VAL A 61 -6.23 10.69 9.30
N ALA A 62 -5.34 9.73 9.03
CA ALA A 62 -4.35 9.21 9.99
C ALA A 62 -3.07 8.77 9.27
N ALA A 63 -1.95 8.83 9.97
CA ALA A 63 -0.65 8.40 9.48
C ALA A 63 0.06 7.57 10.55
N HIS A 64 0.66 6.46 10.12
CA HIS A 64 1.34 5.50 10.99
C HIS A 64 2.72 5.24 10.44
N THR A 65 3.73 5.25 11.30
CA THR A 65 5.11 4.92 10.94
C THR A 65 5.54 3.68 11.69
N ASN A 66 6.24 2.78 11.02
CA ASN A 66 6.85 1.65 11.68
C ASN A 66 7.87 2.13 12.72
N THR A 67 7.86 1.52 13.90
CA THR A 67 8.85 1.81 14.95
C THR A 67 10.21 1.17 14.63
N GLU A 68 10.24 0.13 13.80
CA GLU A 68 11.48 -0.48 13.33
C GLU A 68 11.96 0.18 12.03
N PRO A 69 13.27 0.41 11.86
CA PRO A 69 13.84 0.88 10.59
C PRO A 69 13.57 -0.15 9.48
N LYS A 70 12.71 0.20 8.52
CA LYS A 70 12.41 -0.62 7.34
C LYS A 70 12.97 0.03 6.06
N ARG A 71 13.39 -0.81 5.10
CA ARG A 71 13.88 -0.36 3.78
C ARG A 71 12.70 0.04 2.89
N ARG A 72 12.81 1.18 2.19
CA ARG A 72 11.84 1.57 1.17
C ARG A 72 12.12 0.83 -0.14
N LEU A 73 11.10 0.24 -0.74
CA LEU A 73 11.17 -0.34 -2.07
C LEU A 73 10.90 0.75 -3.12
N TYR A 74 11.81 0.89 -4.09
CA TYR A 74 11.56 1.63 -5.31
C TYR A 74 11.63 0.64 -6.48
N SER A 75 10.60 0.60 -7.33
CA SER A 75 10.66 -0.18 -8.57
C SER A 75 11.16 0.73 -9.71
N ILE A 76 12.47 0.99 -9.75
CA ILE A 76 13.12 1.86 -10.74
C ILE A 76 13.65 1.09 -11.96
N ALA A 77 12.76 0.36 -12.65
CA ALA A 77 13.06 -0.57 -13.76
C ALA A 77 13.54 -1.97 -13.32
N SER A 78 13.88 -2.79 -14.31
CA SER A 78 14.13 -4.24 -14.19
C SER A 78 15.10 -4.57 -13.05
N GLY A 79 14.65 -5.43 -12.14
CA GLY A 79 15.47 -5.95 -11.03
C GLY A 79 15.00 -5.58 -9.62
N HIS A 80 13.91 -4.82 -9.45
CA HIS A 80 13.21 -4.60 -8.16
C HIS A 80 14.14 -4.39 -6.94
N LYS A 81 15.18 -3.56 -7.10
CA LYS A 81 16.17 -3.36 -6.06
C LYS A 81 15.60 -2.53 -4.92
N LEU A 82 15.64 -3.07 -3.71
CA LEU A 82 15.28 -2.36 -2.48
C LEU A 82 16.29 -1.23 -2.21
N GLY A 83 15.83 -0.03 -1.88
CA GLY A 83 16.70 1.09 -1.49
C GLY A 83 17.33 0.89 -0.10
N PRO A 84 18.32 1.72 0.30
CA PRO A 84 18.84 1.72 1.66
C PRO A 84 17.74 2.13 2.66
N ALA A 85 17.82 1.59 3.89
CA ALA A 85 17.13 2.18 5.02
C ALA A 85 17.98 3.38 5.44
N SER A 86 17.41 4.58 5.30
CA SER A 86 17.95 5.80 5.89
C SER A 86 17.88 5.72 7.40
#